data_AF-A0A6C1NLV5-F1
#
_entry.id   AF-A0A6C1NLV5-F1
#
_cell.length_a   1.000
_cell.length_b   1.000
_cell.length_c   1.000
_cell.angle_alpha   90.00
_cell.angle_beta   90.00
_cell.angle_gamma   90.00
#
_symmetry.space_group_name_H-M   'P 1'
#
loop_
_entity.id
_entity.type
_entity.pdbx_description
1 polymer ?
#
loop_
_entity_poly.entity_id
_entity_poly.type
_entity_poly.pdbx_seq_one_letter_code
_entity_poly.pdbx_strand_id
1 'polypeptide(L)'
;MTSAGKLARDDGGSRGPGEAVLRAKYLDYCSARVAEALLLLSPDEMFVLAEEAQRDVEEASLDPLTYDEVMRLATVRISQRLDLPSFGEWSARYRADPARFEGDLLGLWERDVTGGSGEG
;
A
#
# COMPACT_ATOMS: atom_id res chain seq x y z
N MET A 1 46.95 18.14 -19.19
CA MET A 1 47.68 17.20 -18.29
C MET A 1 47.91 18.00 -17.01
N THR A 2 47.30 17.76 -15.85
CA THR A 2 46.91 16.51 -15.19
C THR A 2 45.84 16.81 -14.14
N SER A 3 44.96 15.83 -13.90
CA SER A 3 43.92 15.78 -12.87
C SER A 3 44.36 16.18 -11.46
N ALA A 4 43.42 16.75 -10.71
CA ALA A 4 43.23 16.43 -9.29
C ALA A 4 41.75 16.59 -8.96
N GLY A 5 41.00 15.49 -9.10
CA GLY A 5 39.69 15.35 -8.46
C GLY A 5 39.83 14.90 -7.00
N LYS A 6 38.69 14.87 -6.32
CA LYS A 6 38.44 14.28 -4.98
C LYS A 6 38.90 15.21 -3.84
N LEU A 7 38.06 15.64 -2.90
CA LEU A 7 37.05 14.90 -2.15
C LEU A 7 35.92 15.84 -1.70
N ALA A 8 34.73 15.70 -2.28
CA ALA A 8 33.53 15.93 -1.50
C ALA A 8 33.43 14.71 -0.57
N ARG A 9 33.74 14.91 0.71
CA ARG A 9 33.36 13.99 1.77
C ARG A 9 31.84 14.08 1.85
N ASP A 10 31.17 13.08 1.27
CA ASP A 10 29.78 12.82 1.56
C ASP A 10 29.74 12.27 2.98
N ASP A 11 29.48 13.16 3.93
CA ASP A 11 29.29 12.81 5.33
C ASP A 11 28.05 11.94 5.44
N GLY A 12 28.29 10.63 5.64
CA GLY A 12 27.28 9.63 5.96
C GLY A 12 26.58 9.93 7.29
N GLY A 13 25.66 10.89 7.25
CA GLY A 13 24.73 11.20 8.31
C GLY A 13 23.45 10.39 8.10
N SER A 14 23.15 9.51 9.05
CA SER A 14 21.92 8.72 9.22
C SER A 14 20.69 9.28 8.48
N ARG A 15 20.57 8.97 7.19
CA ARG A 15 19.37 9.24 6.42
C ARG A 15 18.58 7.96 6.48
N GLY A 16 17.56 7.96 7.33
CA GLY A 16 16.51 6.95 7.26
C GLY A 16 15.99 6.77 5.83
N PRO A 17 15.17 5.75 5.58
CA PRO A 17 14.75 5.39 4.22
C PRO A 17 14.26 6.61 3.45
N GLY A 18 14.73 6.74 2.21
CA GLY A 18 14.33 7.83 1.31
C GLY A 18 12.82 7.84 1.09
N GLU A 19 12.27 8.99 0.67
CA GLU A 19 10.82 9.15 0.50
C GLU A 19 10.20 8.10 -0.43
N ALA A 20 10.89 7.73 -1.52
CA ALA A 20 10.43 6.68 -2.43
C ALA A 20 10.26 5.32 -1.72
N VAL A 21 11.23 4.92 -0.88
CA VAL A 21 11.15 3.70 -0.09
C VAL A 21 10.00 3.77 0.91
N LEU A 22 9.82 4.92 1.58
CA LEU A 22 8.71 5.10 2.51
C LEU A 22 7.35 5.04 1.82
N ARG A 23 7.22 5.57 0.60
CA ARG A 23 5.98 5.47 -0.19
C ARG A 23 5.70 4.02 -0.60
N ALA A 24 6.71 3.29 -1.04
CA ALA A 24 6.57 1.87 -1.35
C ALA A 24 6.16 1.06 -0.11
N LYS A 25 6.83 1.26 1.03
CA LYS A 25 6.48 0.60 2.29
C LYS A 25 5.08 0.98 2.80
N TYR A 26 4.66 2.22 2.60
CA TYR A 26 3.31 2.65 2.95
C TYR A 26 2.24 1.94 2.10
N LEU A 27 2.46 1.80 0.78
CA LEU A 27 1.55 1.07 -0.09
C LEU A 27 1.48 -0.42 0.26
N ASP A 28 2.63 -1.02 0.60
CA ASP A 28 2.71 -2.40 1.09
C ASP A 28 1.92 -2.56 2.40
N TYR A 29 2.15 -1.69 3.39
CA TYR A 29 1.39 -1.67 4.64
C TYR A 29 -0.13 -1.57 4.39
N CYS A 30 -0.58 -0.63 3.54
CA CYS A 30 -1.99 -0.51 3.19
C CYS A 30 -2.54 -1.78 2.53
N SER A 31 -1.76 -2.39 1.65
CA SER A 31 -2.11 -3.65 1.00
C SER A 31 -2.25 -4.79 2.02
N ALA A 32 -1.34 -4.87 3.00
CA ALA A 32 -1.42 -5.82 4.11
C ALA A 32 -2.70 -5.65 4.93
N ARG A 33 -3.05 -4.40 5.28
CA ARG A 33 -4.29 -4.09 6.03
C ARG A 33 -5.54 -4.49 5.26
N VAL A 34 -5.59 -4.23 3.95
CA VAL A 34 -6.72 -4.61 3.09
C VAL A 34 -6.80 -6.12 2.96
N ALA A 35 -5.68 -6.80 2.72
CA ALA A 35 -5.62 -8.25 2.61
C ALA A 35 -6.07 -8.95 3.91
N GLU A 36 -5.61 -8.49 5.07
CA GLU A 36 -6.04 -9.03 6.36
C GLU A 36 -7.56 -8.87 6.54
N ALA A 37 -8.10 -7.69 6.23
CA ALA A 37 -9.54 -7.46 6.33
C ALA A 37 -10.34 -8.37 5.39
N LEU A 38 -9.86 -8.57 4.15
CA LEU A 38 -10.48 -9.50 3.20
C LEU A 38 -10.47 -10.94 3.70
N LEU A 39 -9.36 -11.40 4.29
CA LEU A 39 -9.21 -12.77 4.79
C LEU A 39 -10.11 -13.08 6.00
N LEU A 40 -10.56 -12.06 6.72
CA LEU A 40 -11.47 -12.20 7.85
C LEU A 40 -12.95 -12.26 7.44
N LEU A 41 -13.28 -11.94 6.20
CA LEU A 41 -14.65 -11.99 5.71
C LEU A 41 -15.02 -13.40 5.26
N SER A 42 -16.22 -13.82 5.68
CA SER A 42 -16.88 -14.96 5.06
C SER A 42 -17.36 -14.61 3.63
N PRO A 43 -17.61 -15.64 2.79
CA PRO A 43 -18.17 -15.42 1.45
C PRO A 43 -19.47 -14.61 1.46
N ASP A 44 -20.35 -14.85 2.45
CA ASP A 44 -21.63 -14.15 2.58
C ASP A 44 -21.44 -12.66 2.91
N GLU A 45 -20.54 -12.34 3.84
CA GLU A 45 -20.22 -10.94 4.18
C GLU A 45 -19.60 -10.20 3.00
N MET A 46 -18.77 -10.89 2.21
CA MET A 46 -18.19 -10.34 0.99
C MET A 46 -19.25 -10.05 -0.08
N PHE A 47 -20.23 -10.94 -0.23
CA PHE A 47 -21.37 -10.74 -1.13
C PHE A 47 -22.21 -9.52 -0.72
N VAL A 48 -22.55 -9.41 0.57
CA VAL A 48 -23.31 -8.26 1.09
C VAL A 48 -22.56 -6.94 0.89
N LEU A 49 -21.24 -6.92 1.13
CA LEU A 49 -20.39 -5.76 0.89
C LEU A 49 -20.41 -5.31 -0.57
N ALA A 50 -20.39 -6.27 -1.50
CA ALA A 50 -20.42 -5.98 -2.92
C ALA A 50 -21.78 -5.42 -3.37
N GLU A 51 -22.89 -5.96 -2.88
CA GLU A 51 -24.24 -5.42 -3.15
C GLU A 51 -24.41 -4.00 -2.60
N GLU A 52 -23.86 -3.70 -1.42
CA GLU A 52 -23.82 -2.34 -0.90
C GLU A 52 -23.03 -1.40 -1.81
N ALA A 53 -21.85 -1.81 -2.25
CA ALA A 53 -21.01 -1.00 -3.14
C ALA A 53 -21.63 -0.80 -4.52
N GLN A 54 -22.36 -1.80 -5.06
CA GLN A 54 -23.08 -1.69 -6.32
C GLN A 54 -24.25 -0.72 -6.23
N ARG A 55 -24.99 -0.72 -5.11
CA ARG A 55 -26.11 0.23 -4.87
C ARG A 55 -25.66 1.68 -4.74
N ASP A 56 -24.43 1.90 -4.28
CA ASP A 56 -23.84 3.25 -4.19
C ASP A 56 -23.49 3.81 -5.59
N VAL A 57 -23.54 3.00 -6.66
CA VAL A 57 -23.36 3.45 -8.06
C VAL A 57 -24.71 3.86 -8.65
N GLU A 58 -24.78 5.06 -9.22
CA GLU A 58 -26.00 5.72 -9.72
C GLU A 58 -26.76 4.91 -10.80
N GLU A 59 -26.08 3.97 -11.44
CA GLU A 59 -26.61 3.05 -12.45
C GLU A 59 -26.41 1.59 -11.98
N ALA A 60 -27.01 1.24 -10.84
CA ALA A 60 -26.99 -0.12 -10.34
C ALA A 60 -27.61 -1.08 -11.37
N SER A 61 -26.81 -2.01 -11.88
CA SER A 61 -27.27 -3.01 -12.84
C SER A 61 -28.30 -3.96 -12.20
N LEU A 62 -29.32 -4.34 -12.95
CA LEU A 62 -30.28 -5.37 -12.52
C LEU A 62 -29.73 -6.80 -12.66
N ASP A 63 -28.59 -6.95 -13.33
CA ASP A 63 -27.93 -8.24 -13.51
C ASP A 63 -27.20 -8.68 -12.22
N PRO A 64 -27.23 -9.99 -11.89
CA PRO A 64 -26.50 -10.54 -10.76
C PRO A 64 -24.99 -10.31 -10.90
N LEU A 65 -24.34 -9.95 -9.79
CA LEU A 65 -22.88 -9.78 -9.74
C LEU A 65 -22.17 -11.10 -10.01
N THR A 66 -21.16 -11.06 -10.88
CA THR A 66 -20.19 -12.13 -11.02
C THR A 66 -19.25 -12.20 -9.81
N TYR A 67 -18.58 -13.33 -9.61
CA TYR A 67 -17.60 -13.49 -8.52
C TYR A 67 -16.50 -12.42 -8.55
N ASP A 68 -15.97 -12.12 -9.74
CA ASP A 68 -14.91 -11.12 -9.89
C ASP A 68 -15.41 -9.71 -9.54
N GLU A 69 -16.66 -9.39 -9.87
CA GLU A 69 -17.27 -8.13 -9.49
C GLU A 69 -17.52 -8.05 -7.98
N VAL A 70 -17.96 -9.15 -7.35
CA VAL A 70 -18.10 -9.23 -5.89
C VAL A 70 -16.76 -8.97 -5.21
N MET A 71 -15.70 -9.68 -5.63
CA MET A 71 -14.35 -9.50 -5.09
C MET A 71 -13.86 -8.05 -5.25
N ARG A 72 -14.01 -7.47 -6.44
CA ARG A 72 -13.57 -6.11 -6.74
C ARG A 72 -14.33 -5.09 -5.89
N LEU A 73 -15.66 -5.17 -5.86
CA LEU A 73 -16.52 -4.23 -5.15
C LEU A 73 -16.33 -4.33 -3.63
N ALA A 74 -16.24 -5.55 -3.09
CA ALA A 74 -15.93 -5.76 -1.69
C ALA A 74 -14.56 -5.18 -1.32
N THR A 75 -13.52 -5.41 -2.15
CA THR A 75 -12.18 -4.86 -1.92
C THR A 75 -12.18 -3.34 -1.87
N VAL A 76 -12.85 -2.69 -2.84
CA VAL A 76 -13.01 -1.23 -2.85
C VAL A 76 -13.71 -0.77 -1.58
N ARG A 77 -14.82 -1.41 -1.20
CA ARG A 77 -15.60 -1.02 -0.02
C ARG A 77 -14.81 -1.18 1.28
N ILE A 78 -14.05 -2.25 1.42
CA ILE A 78 -13.18 -2.49 2.58
C ILE A 78 -12.09 -1.43 2.64
N SER A 79 -11.44 -1.12 1.53
CA SER A 79 -10.39 -0.08 1.51
C SER A 79 -10.91 1.30 1.94
N GLN A 80 -12.18 1.62 1.66
CA GLN A 80 -12.83 2.85 2.10
C GLN A 80 -13.22 2.85 3.59
N ARG A 81 -13.51 1.67 4.15
CA ARG A 81 -13.90 1.50 5.57
C ARG A 81 -12.71 1.40 6.50
N LEU A 82 -11.57 0.95 5.99
CA LEU A 82 -10.34 0.94 6.75
C LEU A 82 -9.92 2.38 7.01
N ASP A 83 -9.86 2.77 8.29
CA ASP A 83 -9.34 4.04 8.75
C ASP A 83 -7.80 4.05 8.59
N LEU A 84 -7.34 3.95 7.34
CA LEU A 84 -5.93 3.91 7.00
C LEU A 84 -5.31 5.28 7.26
N PRO A 85 -4.19 5.34 7.98
CA PRO A 85 -3.51 6.61 8.22
C PRO A 85 -3.05 7.22 6.91
N SER A 86 -3.01 8.55 6.81
CA SER A 86 -2.36 9.19 5.67
C SER A 86 -0.87 8.83 5.60
N PHE A 87 -0.26 8.99 4.43
CA PHE A 87 1.18 8.78 4.26
C PHE A 87 2.02 9.63 5.24
N GLY A 88 1.60 10.87 5.52
CA GLY A 88 2.29 11.76 6.44
C GLY A 88 2.31 11.20 7.87
N GLU A 89 1.14 10.80 8.37
CA GLU A 89 0.99 10.24 9.72
C GLU A 89 1.70 8.89 9.85
N TRP A 90 1.53 8.01 8.87
CA TRP A 90 2.19 6.70 8.86
C TRP A 90 3.71 6.86 8.79
N SER A 91 4.24 7.68 7.88
CA SER A 91 5.69 7.85 7.72
C SER A 91 6.35 8.54 8.91
N ALA A 92 5.65 9.43 9.61
CA ALA A 92 6.15 10.02 10.85
C ALA A 92 6.30 8.95 11.95
N ARG A 93 5.28 8.10 12.12
CA ARG A 93 5.30 7.00 13.08
C ARG A 93 6.34 5.93 12.72
N TYR A 94 6.42 5.57 11.45
CA TYR A 94 7.39 4.60 10.95
C TYR A 94 8.83 5.10 11.17
N ARG A 95 9.13 6.38 10.91
CA ARG A 95 10.46 6.95 11.20
C ARG A 95 10.80 6.96 12.68
N ALA A 96 9.81 7.11 13.55
CA ALA A 96 9.99 7.12 15.00
C ALA A 96 10.29 5.71 15.55
N ASP A 97 9.64 4.67 15.03
CA ASP A 97 9.85 3.28 15.43
C ASP A 97 9.56 2.32 14.26
N PRO A 98 10.56 2.05 13.40
CA PRO A 98 10.36 1.17 12.24
C PRO A 98 10.01 -0.26 12.63
N ALA A 99 10.60 -0.78 13.71
CA ALA A 99 10.47 -2.17 14.13
C ALA A 99 9.01 -2.57 14.41
N ARG A 100 8.18 -1.61 14.82
CA ARG A 100 6.74 -1.79 15.02
C ARG A 100 5.98 -2.14 13.73
N PHE A 101 6.47 -1.73 12.56
CA PHE A 101 5.76 -1.88 11.29
C PHE A 101 6.39 -2.94 10.38
N GLU A 102 7.70 -3.23 10.52
CA GLU A 102 8.39 -4.18 9.63
C GLU A 102 7.73 -5.57 9.61
N GLY A 103 7.17 -6.01 10.73
CA GLY A 103 6.48 -7.31 10.82
C GLY A 103 5.15 -7.37 10.06
N ASP A 104 4.55 -6.22 9.75
CA ASP A 104 3.25 -6.12 9.06
C ASP A 104 3.42 -5.95 7.54
N LEU A 105 4.63 -5.70 7.05
CA LEU A 105 4.90 -5.52 5.62
C LEU A 105 4.95 -6.89 4.91
N LEU A 106 4.38 -6.96 3.70
CA LEU A 106 4.37 -8.18 2.89
C LEU A 106 5.64 -8.36 2.04
N GLY A 107 6.50 -7.35 1.97
CA GLY A 107 7.72 -7.36 1.16
C GLY A 107 7.51 -7.00 -0.32
N LEU A 108 6.32 -6.50 -0.67
CA LEU A 108 5.99 -5.98 -2.00
C LEU A 108 6.82 -4.72 -2.32
N TRP A 109 7.07 -3.89 -1.30
CA TRP A 109 7.81 -2.63 -1.45
C TRP A 109 9.22 -2.80 -2.04
N GLU A 110 9.87 -3.94 -1.80
CA GLU A 110 11.22 -4.23 -2.29
C GLU A 110 11.23 -4.32 -3.81
N ARG A 111 10.17 -4.87 -4.40
CA ARG A 111 10.02 -5.06 -5.85
C ARG A 111 9.82 -3.74 -6.57
N ASP A 112 9.06 -2.82 -5.98
CA ASP A 112 8.80 -1.51 -6.57
C ASP A 112 10.05 -0.63 -6.57
N VAL A 113 10.85 -0.71 -5.51
CA VAL A 113 12.11 0.05 -5.39
C VAL A 113 13.20 -0.53 -6.29
N THR A 114 13.28 -1.86 -6.41
CA THR A 114 14.30 -2.53 -7.25
C THR A 114 13.94 -2.55 -8.73
N GLY A 115 12.67 -2.69 -9.08
CA GLY A 115 12.17 -2.71 -10.46
C GLY A 115 12.14 -1.33 -11.14
N GLY A 116 12.04 -0.24 -10.38
CA GLY A 116 12.05 1.13 -10.93
C GLY A 116 13.41 1.62 -11.47
N SER A 117 14.47 0.82 -11.37
CA SER A 117 15.83 1.18 -11.84
C SER A 117 16.21 0.57 -13.20
N GLY A 118 15.29 -0.13 -13.87
CA GLY A 118 15.59 -0.82 -15.12
C GLY A 118 14.42 -0.83 -16.08
N GLU A 119 14.15 0.31 -16.72
CA GLU A 119 13.59 0.38 -18.07
C GLU A 119 13.72 1.82 -18.60
N GLY A 120 14.57 1.97 -19.63
CA GLY A 120 14.78 3.15 -20.44
C GLY A 120 15.13 2.71 -21.86
#